data_AF-E2BIF1-F1
#
_entry.id   AF-E2BIF1-F1
#
_cell.length_a   1.000
_cell.length_b   1.000
_cell.length_c   1.000
_cell.angle_alpha   90.00
_cell.angle_beta   90.00
_cell.angle_gamma   90.00
#
_symmetry.space_group_name_H-M   'P 1'
#
loop_
_entity.id
_entity.type
_entity.pdbx_description
1 polymer ?
#
loop_
_entity_poly.entity_id
_entity_poly.type
_entity_poly.pdbx_seq_one_letter_code
_entity_poly.pdbx_strand_id
1 'polypeptide(L)'
;MFKAELKRKEERHLNMLNEEWQRQKENLESKLTCSVEQCKILTNSLNNATEDLRTRRLKSLENETRLMKANEDIQWRYEVKLQELKDSLHTMQNDLTSKMSKLEEKKTALEAQVEILMYENENLKLSINKQTNELQMYQKGSLTQDQTASLLQELKILEEKLNNAQKGKSFFKEQWGKAVREIHRMKVDHQQAMQVQIKNSKEELKNVDFAEILSTDTRALTNDQILLNELQKEIDVMKPKQYFTPKETYSEVSASINKIYPKISYNDNKTISGKPDEYNERLQALREERESLLRTGSYSSDDVVIKKLDTEIRSLLVSK
;
A
#
# COMPACT_ATOMS: atom_id res chain seq x y z
N MET A 1 -4.09 154.06 117.82
CA MET A 1 -3.07 153.83 116.76
C MET A 1 -2.51 152.40 116.80
N PHE A 2 -1.97 151.92 117.94
CA PHE A 2 -1.38 150.56 118.07
C PHE A 2 -2.28 149.38 117.69
N LYS A 3 -3.57 149.39 118.06
CA LYS A 3 -4.50 148.30 117.75
C LYS A 3 -4.72 148.07 116.26
N ALA A 4 -4.77 149.15 115.47
CA ALA A 4 -4.93 149.08 114.03
C ALA A 4 -3.66 148.53 113.35
N GLU A 5 -2.48 148.93 113.82
CA GLU A 5 -1.20 148.47 113.30
C GLU A 5 -0.93 147.00 113.63
N LEU A 6 -1.32 146.54 114.84
CA LEU A 6 -1.27 145.13 115.22
C LEU A 6 -2.18 144.27 114.32
N LYS A 7 -3.43 144.71 114.11
CA LYS A 7 -4.38 144.05 113.21
C LYS A 7 -3.85 143.96 111.77
N ARG A 8 -3.24 145.02 111.27
CA ARG A 8 -2.61 145.06 109.94
C ARG A 8 -1.41 144.12 109.82
N LYS A 9 -0.64 143.93 110.90
CA LYS A 9 0.48 142.98 110.92
C LYS A 9 -0.02 141.53 110.97
N GLU A 10 -1.03 141.26 111.80
CA GLU A 10 -1.71 139.97 111.88
C GLU A 10 -2.33 139.56 110.53
N GLU A 11 -3.08 140.47 109.89
CA GLU A 11 -3.68 140.23 108.58
C GLU A 11 -2.63 139.94 107.49
N ARG A 12 -1.50 140.65 107.49
CA ARG A 12 -0.38 140.34 106.59
C ARG A 12 0.21 138.96 106.83
N HIS A 13 0.39 138.55 108.08
CA HIS A 13 0.91 137.21 108.40
C HIS A 13 -0.08 136.11 108.06
N LEU A 14 -1.37 136.31 108.31
CA LEU A 14 -2.43 135.37 107.91
C LEU A 14 -2.52 135.24 106.40
N ASN A 15 -2.44 136.37 105.66
CA ASN A 15 -2.43 136.35 104.20
C ASN A 15 -1.20 135.62 103.64
N MET A 16 -0.01 135.88 104.19
CA MET A 16 1.22 135.19 103.79
C MET A 16 1.14 133.69 104.05
N LEU A 17 0.65 133.27 105.23
CA LEU A 17 0.45 131.86 105.56
C LEU A 17 -0.61 131.21 104.65
N ASN A 18 -1.67 131.93 104.31
CA ASN A 18 -2.70 131.45 103.40
C ASN A 18 -2.15 131.27 101.98
N GLU A 19 -1.32 132.21 101.49
CA GLU A 19 -0.62 132.09 100.20
C GLU A 19 0.38 130.92 100.19
N GLU A 20 1.16 130.74 101.26
CA GLU A 20 2.08 129.59 101.40
C GLU A 20 1.32 128.25 101.45
N TRP A 21 0.22 128.19 102.19
CA TRP A 21 -0.67 127.02 102.24
C TRP A 21 -1.25 126.71 100.86
N GLN A 22 -1.75 127.72 100.16
CA GLN A 22 -2.33 127.58 98.82
C GLN A 22 -1.28 127.10 97.82
N ARG A 23 -0.07 127.67 97.82
CA ARG A 23 1.06 127.22 96.98
C ARG A 23 1.45 125.78 97.29
N GLN A 24 1.52 125.41 98.56
CA GLN A 24 1.89 124.05 98.95
C GLN A 24 0.82 123.04 98.54
N LYS A 25 -0.46 123.39 98.69
CA LYS A 25 -1.59 122.59 98.21
C LYS A 25 -1.53 122.39 96.70
N GLU A 26 -1.38 123.46 95.92
CA GLU A 26 -1.28 123.40 94.46
C GLU A 26 -0.08 122.57 93.99
N ASN A 27 1.07 122.68 94.66
CA ASN A 27 2.25 121.87 94.38
C ASN A 27 2.00 120.37 94.65
N LEU A 28 1.35 120.04 95.76
CA LEU A 28 0.98 118.66 96.08
C LEU A 28 -0.07 118.11 95.10
N GLU A 29 -1.08 118.89 94.74
CA GLU A 29 -2.10 118.52 93.75
C GLU A 29 -1.49 118.29 92.36
N SER A 30 -0.54 119.13 91.94
CA SER A 30 0.18 118.98 90.67
C SER A 30 1.02 117.70 90.63
N LYS A 31 1.75 117.41 91.73
CA LYS A 31 2.53 116.17 91.87
C LYS A 31 1.64 114.93 91.88
N LEU A 32 0.52 114.99 92.60
CA LEU A 32 -0.47 113.90 92.63
C LEU A 32 -1.05 113.65 91.24
N THR A 33 -1.44 114.71 90.54
CA THR A 33 -1.96 114.62 89.17
C THR A 33 -0.94 114.00 88.21
N CYS A 34 0.32 114.44 88.27
CA CYS A 34 1.40 113.85 87.47
C CYS A 34 1.61 112.36 87.79
N SER A 35 1.63 111.99 89.07
CA SER A 35 1.75 110.59 89.50
C SER A 35 0.56 109.73 89.03
N VAL A 36 -0.67 110.25 89.11
CA VAL A 36 -1.87 109.56 88.63
C VAL A 36 -1.81 109.35 87.11
N GLU A 37 -1.38 110.35 86.35
CA GLU A 37 -1.25 110.22 84.89
C GLU A 37 -0.15 109.21 84.52
N GLN A 38 0.98 109.20 85.24
CA GLN A 38 2.01 108.16 85.06
C GLN A 38 1.45 106.76 85.33
N CYS A 39 0.71 106.57 86.42
CA CYS A 39 0.05 105.30 86.73
C CYS A 39 -0.91 104.90 85.60
N LYS A 40 -1.71 105.84 85.07
CA LYS A 40 -2.64 105.59 83.96
C LYS A 40 -1.91 105.18 82.68
N ILE A 41 -0.80 105.84 82.33
CA ILE A 41 0.02 105.46 81.17
C ILE A 41 0.58 104.05 81.35
N LEU A 42 1.10 103.72 82.55
CA LEU A 42 1.62 102.38 82.84
C LEU A 42 0.52 101.32 82.77
N THR A 43 -0.66 101.58 83.32
CA THR A 43 -1.82 100.67 83.22
C THR A 43 -2.22 100.46 81.76
N ASN A 44 -2.29 101.52 80.95
CA ASN A 44 -2.61 101.40 79.53
C ASN A 44 -1.54 100.61 78.76
N SER A 45 -0.25 100.86 79.04
CA SER A 45 0.85 100.12 78.44
C SER A 45 0.81 98.64 78.80
N LEU A 46 0.53 98.32 80.07
CA LEU A 46 0.39 96.94 80.54
C LEU A 46 -0.80 96.24 79.88
N ASN A 47 -1.93 96.94 79.77
CA ASN A 47 -3.12 96.40 79.11
C ASN A 47 -2.86 96.13 77.62
N ASN A 48 -2.22 97.06 76.92
CA ASN A 48 -1.84 96.89 75.51
C ASN A 48 -0.86 95.73 75.31
N ALA A 49 0.15 95.60 76.16
CA ALA A 49 1.09 94.47 76.12
C ALA A 49 0.38 93.14 76.38
N THR A 50 -0.59 93.11 77.31
CA THR A 50 -1.38 91.92 77.62
C THR A 50 -2.25 91.50 76.44
N GLU A 51 -2.93 92.45 75.79
CA GLU A 51 -3.73 92.15 74.59
C GLU A 51 -2.87 91.73 73.39
N ASP A 52 -1.70 92.35 73.17
CA ASP A 52 -0.75 91.91 72.13
C ASP A 52 -0.30 90.45 72.37
N LEU A 53 0.08 90.10 73.61
CA LEU A 53 0.43 88.73 73.96
C LEU A 53 -0.76 87.76 73.75
N ARG A 54 -1.99 88.17 74.10
CA ARG A 54 -3.18 87.36 73.88
C ARG A 54 -3.45 87.11 72.39
N THR A 55 -3.33 88.14 71.56
CA THR A 55 -3.53 88.00 70.10
C THR A 55 -2.44 87.16 69.44
N ARG A 56 -1.17 87.32 69.86
CA ARG A 56 -0.06 86.47 69.40
C ARG A 56 -0.27 85.01 69.79
N ARG A 57 -0.71 84.74 71.02
CA ARG A 57 -1.04 83.38 71.47
C ARG A 57 -2.13 82.75 70.61
N LEU A 58 -3.20 83.49 70.33
CA LEU A 58 -4.30 83.00 69.48
C LEU A 58 -3.81 82.68 68.06
N LYS A 59 -3.03 83.58 67.44
CA LYS A 59 -2.43 83.35 66.11
C LYS A 59 -1.47 82.15 66.11
N SER A 60 -0.70 81.96 67.17
CA SER A 60 0.19 80.80 67.31
C SER A 60 -0.61 79.50 67.34
N LEU A 61 -1.70 79.44 68.10
CA LEU A 61 -2.57 78.26 68.17
C LEU A 61 -3.26 77.99 66.82
N GLU A 62 -3.73 79.03 66.13
CA GLU A 62 -4.29 78.89 64.77
C GLU A 62 -3.24 78.35 63.78
N ASN A 63 -2.00 78.85 63.85
CA ASN A 63 -0.91 78.35 63.01
C ASN A 63 -0.59 76.88 63.31
N GLU A 64 -0.53 76.52 64.59
CA GLU A 64 -0.27 75.15 65.03
C GLU A 64 -1.34 74.18 64.55
N THR A 65 -2.62 74.53 64.70
CA THR A 65 -3.74 73.71 64.21
C THR A 65 -3.75 73.57 62.68
N ARG A 66 -3.40 74.63 61.94
CA ARG A 66 -3.24 74.55 60.48
C ARG A 66 -2.07 73.65 60.08
N LEU A 67 -0.95 73.75 60.78
CA LEU A 67 0.22 72.91 60.53
C LEU A 67 -0.07 71.44 60.84
N MET A 68 -0.77 71.15 61.94
CA MET A 68 -1.18 69.79 62.31
C MET A 68 -2.06 69.18 61.23
N LYS A 69 -3.09 69.89 60.76
CA LYS A 69 -3.99 69.42 59.67
C LYS A 69 -3.24 69.19 58.36
N ALA A 70 -2.32 70.08 58.00
CA ALA A 70 -1.51 69.91 56.79
C ALA A 70 -0.59 68.69 56.90
N ASN A 71 -0.01 68.45 58.08
CA ASN A 71 0.82 67.29 58.33
C ASN A 71 0.01 65.98 58.26
N GLU A 72 -1.20 65.97 58.85
CA GLU A 72 -2.13 64.84 58.77
C GLU A 72 -2.54 64.53 57.32
N ASP A 73 -2.87 65.55 56.51
CA ASP A 73 -3.21 65.36 55.09
C ASP A 73 -2.03 64.81 54.28
N ILE A 74 -0.82 65.33 54.50
CA ILE A 74 0.39 64.82 53.83
C ILE A 74 0.64 63.36 54.22
N GLN A 75 0.56 63.03 55.51
CA GLN A 75 0.76 61.67 55.98
C GLN A 75 -0.28 60.73 55.39
N TRP A 76 -1.56 61.10 55.40
CA TRP A 76 -2.63 60.31 54.81
C TRP A 76 -2.41 60.06 53.30
N ARG A 77 -2.04 61.11 52.54
CA ARG A 77 -1.72 60.96 51.11
C ARG A 77 -0.53 60.05 50.87
N TYR A 78 0.51 60.16 51.70
CA TYR A 78 1.67 59.30 51.62
C TYR A 78 1.31 57.83 51.87
N GLU A 79 0.53 57.55 52.91
CA GLU A 79 0.05 56.21 53.24
C GLU A 79 -0.82 55.62 52.13
N VAL A 80 -1.76 56.39 51.60
CA VAL A 80 -2.61 55.98 50.47
C VAL A 80 -1.75 55.67 49.23
N LYS A 81 -0.82 56.56 48.87
CA LYS A 81 0.05 56.32 47.71
C LYS A 81 0.95 55.10 47.90
N LEU A 82 1.46 54.90 49.11
CA LEU A 82 2.24 53.71 49.43
C LEU A 82 1.40 52.44 49.29
N GLN A 83 0.15 52.47 49.73
CA GLN A 83 -0.77 51.34 49.60
C GLN A 83 -1.12 51.06 48.13
N GLU A 84 -1.46 52.08 47.34
CA GLU A 84 -1.73 51.95 45.90
C GLU A 84 -0.53 51.33 45.15
N LEU A 85 0.70 51.75 45.48
CA LEU A 85 1.91 51.18 44.88
C LEU A 85 2.10 49.71 45.26
N LYS A 86 1.83 49.33 46.52
CA LYS A 86 1.88 47.93 46.97
C LYS A 86 0.83 47.08 46.27
N ASP A 87 -0.40 47.58 46.15
CA ASP A 87 -1.50 46.86 45.50
C ASP A 87 -1.25 46.70 44.00
N SER A 88 -0.71 47.74 43.35
CA SER A 88 -0.30 47.67 41.94
C SER A 88 0.84 46.68 41.73
N LEU A 89 1.86 46.68 42.62
CA LEU A 89 2.96 45.72 42.57
C LEU A 89 2.45 44.29 42.76
N HIS A 90 1.59 44.06 43.75
CA HIS A 90 1.01 42.76 44.02
C HIS A 90 0.16 42.27 42.83
N THR A 91 -0.66 43.15 42.25
CA THR A 91 -1.47 42.85 41.07
C THR A 91 -0.58 42.47 39.88
N MET A 92 0.47 43.24 39.60
CA MET A 92 1.42 42.95 38.52
C MET A 92 2.17 41.64 38.76
N GLN A 93 2.61 41.39 39.99
CA GLN A 93 3.27 40.14 40.37
C GLN A 93 2.33 38.95 40.12
N ASN A 94 1.07 39.03 40.55
CA ASN A 94 0.09 37.97 40.33
C ASN A 94 -0.17 37.71 38.83
N ASP A 95 -0.28 38.76 38.00
CA ASP A 95 -0.43 38.62 36.55
C ASP A 95 0.80 37.95 35.91
N LEU A 96 2.01 38.37 36.29
CA LEU A 96 3.25 37.75 35.82
C LEU A 96 3.36 36.29 36.25
N THR A 97 3.04 35.97 37.51
CA THR A 97 3.02 34.59 38.01
C THR A 97 1.99 33.75 37.25
N SER A 98 0.77 34.26 37.02
CA SER A 98 -0.26 33.56 36.24
C SER A 98 0.18 33.29 34.80
N LYS A 99 0.80 34.28 34.13
CA LYS A 99 1.37 34.13 32.79
C LYS A 99 2.50 33.11 32.76
N MET A 100 3.39 33.14 33.74
CA MET A 100 4.48 32.17 33.87
C MET A 100 3.94 30.75 34.07
N SER A 101 2.94 30.55 34.94
CA SER A 101 2.30 29.24 35.13
C SER A 101 1.66 28.70 33.84
N LYS A 102 0.94 29.54 33.08
CA LYS A 102 0.34 29.15 31.79
C LYS A 102 1.40 28.78 30.74
N LEU A 103 2.52 29.52 30.71
CA LEU A 103 3.62 29.23 29.81
C LEU A 103 4.33 27.93 30.19
N GLU A 104 4.53 27.68 31.48
CA GLU A 104 5.13 26.42 31.95
C GLU A 104 4.22 25.22 31.64
N GLU A 105 2.91 25.34 31.85
CA GLU A 105 1.95 24.29 31.47
C GLU A 105 1.94 24.02 29.96
N LYS A 106 1.99 25.06 29.13
CA LYS A 106 2.11 24.90 27.68
C LYS A 106 3.43 24.24 27.29
N LYS A 107 4.53 24.61 27.94
CA LYS A 107 5.85 24.04 27.70
C LYS A 107 5.86 22.55 28.05
N THR A 108 5.37 22.16 29.22
CA THR A 108 5.32 20.74 29.62
C THR A 108 4.42 19.92 28.70
N ALA A 109 3.29 20.47 28.24
CA ALA A 109 2.42 19.81 27.26
C ALA A 109 3.13 19.62 25.90
N LEU A 110 3.89 20.61 25.43
CA LEU A 110 4.66 20.50 24.19
C LEU A 110 5.82 19.52 24.33
N GLU A 111 6.53 19.52 25.47
CA GLU A 111 7.60 18.56 25.78
C GLU A 111 7.05 17.12 25.76
N ALA A 112 5.91 16.88 26.39
CA ALA A 112 5.23 15.58 26.35
C ALA A 112 4.83 15.17 24.92
N GLN A 113 4.31 16.11 24.11
CA GLN A 113 3.98 15.83 22.71
C GLN A 113 5.24 15.48 21.88
N VAL A 114 6.34 16.19 22.09
CA VAL A 114 7.63 15.88 21.44
C VAL A 114 8.11 14.50 21.83
N GLU A 115 8.02 14.12 23.11
CA GLU A 115 8.41 12.79 23.58
C GLU A 115 7.58 11.67 22.92
N ILE A 116 6.26 11.86 22.81
CA ILE A 116 5.36 10.93 22.11
C ILE A 116 5.76 10.80 20.64
N LEU A 117 5.94 11.92 19.94
CA LEU A 117 6.32 11.92 18.52
C LEU A 117 7.70 11.30 18.31
N MET A 118 8.65 11.50 19.21
CA MET A 118 9.95 10.84 19.17
C MET A 118 9.82 9.33 19.31
N TYR A 119 9.00 8.86 20.25
CA TYR A 119 8.72 7.43 20.43
C TYR A 119 8.06 6.81 19.18
N GLU A 120 7.06 7.47 18.60
CA GLU A 120 6.42 7.04 17.36
C GLU A 120 7.40 7.00 16.19
N ASN A 121 8.27 8.00 16.07
CA ASN A 121 9.28 8.06 15.00
C ASN A 121 10.29 6.90 15.12
N GLU A 122 10.76 6.59 16.32
CA GLU A 122 11.63 5.43 16.55
C GLU A 122 10.91 4.11 16.24
N ASN A 123 9.65 3.96 16.63
CA ASN A 123 8.86 2.78 16.27
C ASN A 123 8.69 2.63 14.75
N LEU A 124 8.42 3.73 14.04
CA LEU A 124 8.31 3.72 12.58
C LEU A 124 9.66 3.37 11.93
N LYS A 125 10.77 3.93 12.42
CA LYS A 125 12.12 3.56 11.94
C LYS A 125 12.40 2.07 12.14
N LEU A 126 12.08 1.51 13.31
CA LEU A 126 12.24 0.08 13.58
C LEU A 126 11.39 -0.77 12.62
N SER A 127 10.14 -0.36 12.37
CA SER A 127 9.24 -1.03 11.43
C SER A 127 9.78 -0.99 9.99
N ILE A 128 10.23 0.18 9.53
CA ILE A 128 10.86 0.37 8.22
C ILE A 128 12.11 -0.50 8.10
N ASN A 129 12.95 -0.53 9.12
CA ASN A 129 14.17 -1.35 9.11
C ASN A 129 13.83 -2.84 9.02
N LYS A 130 12.81 -3.30 9.77
CA LYS A 130 12.32 -4.68 9.69
C LYS A 130 11.81 -5.01 8.29
N GLN A 131 10.96 -4.17 7.71
CA GLN A 131 10.44 -4.35 6.36
C GLN A 131 11.55 -4.34 5.31
N THR A 132 12.54 -3.46 5.45
CA THR A 132 13.71 -3.38 4.57
C THR A 132 14.53 -4.67 4.62
N ASN A 133 14.76 -5.21 5.82
CA ASN A 133 15.44 -6.48 5.99
C ASN A 133 14.65 -7.65 5.38
N GLU A 134 13.33 -7.70 5.58
CA GLU A 134 12.46 -8.69 4.95
C GLU A 134 12.54 -8.60 3.42
N LEU A 135 12.44 -7.39 2.85
CA LEU A 135 12.57 -7.14 1.42
C LEU A 135 13.95 -7.59 0.89
N GLN A 136 15.02 -7.32 1.64
CA GLN A 136 16.36 -7.78 1.29
C GLN A 136 16.46 -9.31 1.33
N MET A 137 15.82 -9.98 2.28
CA MET A 137 15.76 -11.44 2.34
C MET A 137 14.98 -12.01 1.16
N TYR A 138 13.84 -11.41 0.80
CA TYR A 138 13.10 -11.79 -0.41
C TYR A 138 13.92 -11.58 -1.67
N GLN A 139 14.65 -10.47 -1.81
CA GLN A 139 15.54 -10.24 -2.95
C GLN A 139 16.68 -11.26 -3.02
N LYS A 140 17.28 -11.64 -1.89
CA LYS A 140 18.34 -12.66 -1.84
C LYS A 140 17.81 -14.07 -2.12
N GLY A 141 16.59 -14.38 -1.69
CA GLY A 141 15.95 -15.68 -1.91
C GLY A 141 15.24 -15.80 -3.26
N SER A 142 14.97 -14.68 -3.94
CA SER A 142 14.38 -14.67 -5.26
C SER A 142 15.45 -14.91 -6.32
N LEU A 143 15.06 -15.65 -7.35
CA LEU A 143 15.92 -15.90 -8.50
C LEU A 143 16.18 -14.56 -9.19
N THR A 144 17.44 -14.20 -9.41
CA THR A 144 17.74 -12.93 -10.08
C THR A 144 17.17 -12.97 -11.50
N GLN A 145 16.92 -11.78 -12.07
CA GLN A 145 16.43 -11.67 -13.44
C GLN A 145 17.34 -12.43 -14.42
N ASP A 146 18.65 -12.35 -14.22
CA ASP A 146 19.65 -13.03 -15.05
C ASP A 146 19.60 -14.56 -14.89
N GLN A 147 19.44 -15.05 -13.65
CA GLN A 147 19.25 -16.48 -13.40
C GLN A 147 17.95 -17.00 -14.03
N THR A 148 16.87 -16.23 -13.95
CA THR A 148 15.58 -16.56 -14.57
C THR A 148 15.72 -16.58 -16.10
N ALA A 149 16.40 -15.60 -16.68
CA ALA A 149 16.67 -15.53 -18.11
C ALA A 149 17.55 -16.70 -18.59
N SER A 150 18.57 -17.08 -17.81
CA SER A 150 19.43 -18.22 -18.11
C SER A 150 18.65 -19.53 -18.10
N LEU A 151 17.83 -19.77 -17.07
CA LEU A 151 16.98 -20.97 -17.01
C LEU A 151 15.96 -21.02 -18.15
N LEU A 152 15.36 -19.88 -18.53
CA LEU A 152 14.47 -19.79 -19.69
C LEU A 152 15.19 -20.13 -20.99
N GLN A 153 16.43 -19.66 -21.16
CA GLN A 153 17.26 -19.97 -22.32
C GLN A 153 17.59 -21.47 -22.37
N GLU A 154 17.97 -22.08 -21.24
CA GLU A 154 18.21 -23.53 -21.14
C GLU A 154 16.96 -24.34 -21.47
N LEU A 155 15.79 -23.94 -20.95
CA LEU A 155 14.51 -24.55 -21.28
C LEU A 155 14.24 -24.52 -22.78
N LYS A 156 14.46 -23.37 -23.42
CA LYS A 156 14.30 -23.21 -24.87
C LYS A 156 15.24 -24.13 -25.66
N ILE A 157 16.50 -24.26 -25.24
CA ILE A 157 17.47 -25.16 -25.88
C ILE A 157 17.06 -26.62 -25.70
N LEU A 158 16.58 -27.01 -24.52
CA LEU A 158 16.10 -28.36 -24.25
C LEU A 158 14.85 -28.69 -25.07
N GLU A 159 13.93 -27.74 -25.22
CA GLU A 159 12.74 -27.88 -26.05
C GLU A 159 13.09 -28.04 -27.53
N GLU A 160 14.08 -27.28 -28.03
CA GLU A 160 14.60 -27.44 -29.39
C GLU A 160 15.25 -28.81 -29.59
N LYS A 161 16.08 -29.27 -28.64
CA LYS A 161 16.69 -30.61 -28.66
C LYS A 161 15.62 -31.71 -28.65
N LEU A 162 14.60 -31.57 -27.82
CA LEU A 162 13.47 -32.50 -27.76
C LEU A 162 12.72 -32.56 -29.09
N ASN A 163 12.42 -31.40 -29.69
CA ASN A 163 11.77 -31.32 -30.99
C ASN A 163 12.62 -31.98 -32.09
N ASN A 164 13.94 -31.76 -32.07
CA ASN A 164 14.85 -32.42 -33.01
C ASN A 164 14.93 -33.93 -32.81
N ALA A 165 14.94 -34.41 -31.57
CA ALA A 165 14.86 -35.83 -31.25
C ALA A 165 13.52 -36.44 -31.72
N GLN A 166 12.41 -35.71 -31.56
CA GLN A 166 11.09 -36.11 -32.04
C GLN A 166 11.05 -36.22 -33.58
N LYS A 167 11.62 -35.24 -34.29
CA LYS A 167 11.77 -35.28 -35.76
C LYS A 167 12.64 -36.45 -36.20
N GLY A 168 13.78 -36.67 -35.54
CA GLY A 168 14.68 -37.79 -35.81
C GLY A 168 13.99 -39.14 -35.59
N LYS A 169 13.25 -39.30 -34.49
CA LYS A 169 12.44 -40.50 -34.21
C LYS A 169 11.41 -40.75 -35.32
N SER A 170 10.69 -39.71 -35.75
CA SER A 170 9.71 -39.82 -36.85
C SER A 170 10.38 -40.21 -38.17
N PHE A 171 11.53 -39.59 -38.50
CA PHE A 171 12.32 -39.92 -39.68
C PHE A 171 12.76 -41.39 -39.66
N PHE A 172 13.38 -41.84 -38.58
CA PHE A 172 13.81 -43.24 -38.46
C PHE A 172 12.61 -44.18 -38.53
N LYS A 173 11.50 -43.88 -37.85
CA LYS A 173 10.27 -44.70 -37.94
C LYS A 173 9.77 -44.83 -39.38
N GLU A 174 9.82 -43.74 -40.17
CA GLU A 174 9.45 -43.77 -41.59
C GLU A 174 10.42 -44.65 -42.41
N GLN A 175 11.73 -44.48 -42.23
CA GLN A 175 12.75 -45.28 -42.93
C GLN A 175 12.66 -46.76 -42.58
N TRP A 176 12.50 -47.09 -41.29
CA TRP A 176 12.23 -48.44 -40.83
C TRP A 176 10.95 -49.00 -41.47
N GLY A 177 9.88 -48.21 -41.53
CA GLY A 177 8.64 -48.61 -42.21
C GLY A 177 8.81 -48.82 -43.73
N LYS A 178 9.70 -48.08 -44.40
CA LYS A 178 10.06 -48.32 -45.81
C LYS A 178 10.86 -49.61 -45.97
N ALA A 179 11.90 -49.81 -45.17
CA ALA A 179 12.73 -51.02 -45.20
C ALA A 179 11.91 -52.29 -44.93
N VAL A 180 11.00 -52.26 -43.94
CA VAL A 180 10.10 -53.39 -43.64
C VAL A 180 9.19 -53.69 -44.83
N ARG A 181 8.61 -52.67 -45.49
CA ARG A 181 7.78 -52.85 -46.69
C ARG A 181 8.58 -53.39 -47.88
N GLU A 182 9.82 -52.92 -48.04
CA GLU A 182 10.75 -53.39 -49.07
C GLU A 182 11.08 -54.87 -48.90
N ILE A 183 11.46 -55.27 -47.68
CA ILE A 183 11.73 -56.68 -47.33
C ILE A 183 10.48 -57.54 -47.56
N HIS A 184 9.30 -57.05 -47.15
CA HIS A 184 8.05 -57.77 -47.40
C HIS A 184 7.79 -57.96 -48.90
N ARG A 185 7.97 -56.92 -49.71
CA ARG A 185 7.82 -57.00 -51.17
C ARG A 185 8.82 -57.99 -51.78
N MET A 186 10.11 -57.89 -51.44
CA MET A 186 11.14 -58.84 -51.89
C MET A 186 10.80 -60.28 -51.50
N LYS A 187 10.27 -60.51 -50.29
CA LYS A 187 9.84 -61.84 -49.85
C LYS A 187 8.66 -62.37 -50.65
N VAL A 188 7.65 -61.53 -50.93
CA VAL A 188 6.49 -61.89 -51.76
C VAL A 188 6.92 -62.17 -53.19
N ASP A 189 7.76 -61.32 -53.79
CA ASP A 189 8.31 -61.50 -55.14
C ASP A 189 9.13 -62.80 -55.23
N HIS A 190 9.97 -63.08 -54.23
CA HIS A 190 10.73 -64.34 -54.16
C HIS A 190 9.80 -65.56 -54.04
N GLN A 191 8.78 -65.50 -53.19
CA GLN A 191 7.78 -66.57 -53.07
C GLN A 191 7.01 -66.78 -54.37
N GLN A 192 6.67 -65.70 -55.08
CA GLN A 192 6.02 -65.74 -56.38
C GLN A 192 6.93 -66.33 -57.45
N ALA A 193 8.20 -65.92 -57.50
CA ALA A 193 9.20 -66.48 -58.41
C ALA A 193 9.42 -67.99 -58.15
N MET A 194 9.49 -68.39 -56.88
CA MET A 194 9.58 -69.80 -56.49
C MET A 194 8.31 -70.58 -56.90
N GLN A 195 7.11 -70.00 -56.76
CA GLN A 195 5.88 -70.63 -57.27
C GLN A 195 5.90 -70.78 -58.79
N VAL A 196 6.39 -69.79 -59.54
CA VAL A 196 6.55 -69.88 -60.99
C VAL A 196 7.56 -70.97 -61.35
N GLN A 197 8.70 -71.04 -60.67
CA GLN A 197 9.69 -72.09 -60.88
C GLN A 197 9.08 -73.48 -60.62
N ILE A 198 8.35 -73.66 -59.52
CA ILE A 198 7.64 -74.91 -59.22
C ILE A 198 6.59 -75.24 -60.30
N LYS A 199 5.86 -74.25 -60.81
CA LYS A 199 4.89 -74.45 -61.91
C LYS A 199 5.59 -74.88 -63.20
N ASN A 200 6.68 -74.20 -63.58
CA ASN A 200 7.46 -74.54 -64.76
C ASN A 200 8.06 -75.94 -64.62
N SER A 201 8.65 -76.29 -63.47
CA SER A 201 9.15 -77.64 -63.22
C SER A 201 8.03 -78.69 -63.26
N LYS A 202 6.81 -78.38 -62.80
CA LYS A 202 5.65 -79.28 -62.95
C LYS A 202 5.22 -79.44 -64.41
N GLU A 203 5.29 -78.39 -65.22
CA GLU A 203 4.94 -78.41 -66.64
C GLU A 203 6.00 -79.14 -67.47
N GLU A 204 7.29 -78.92 -67.17
CA GLU A 204 8.40 -79.71 -67.70
C GLU A 204 8.25 -81.19 -67.36
N LEU A 205 7.88 -81.54 -66.11
CA LEU A 205 7.60 -82.92 -65.72
C LEU A 205 6.47 -83.54 -66.54
N LYS A 206 5.37 -82.78 -66.76
CA LYS A 206 4.26 -83.23 -67.63
C LYS A 206 4.71 -83.40 -69.08
N ASN A 207 5.56 -82.50 -69.59
CA ASN A 207 6.08 -82.61 -70.95
C ASN A 207 7.01 -83.82 -71.10
N VAL A 208 7.79 -84.17 -70.06
CA VAL A 208 8.57 -85.42 -70.02
C VAL A 208 7.65 -86.63 -69.96
N ASP A 209 6.59 -86.61 -69.16
CA ASP A 209 5.57 -87.67 -69.12
C ASP A 209 4.91 -87.86 -70.50
N PHE A 210 4.54 -86.77 -71.18
CA PHE A 210 4.05 -86.83 -72.57
C PHE A 210 5.11 -87.34 -73.56
N ALA A 211 6.38 -86.93 -73.40
CA ALA A 211 7.47 -87.42 -74.25
C ALA A 211 7.75 -88.91 -74.01
N GLU A 212 7.60 -89.38 -72.77
CA GLU A 212 7.71 -90.78 -72.40
C GLU A 212 6.55 -91.59 -73.00
N ILE A 213 5.30 -91.11 -72.87
CA ILE A 213 4.12 -91.70 -73.52
C ILE A 213 4.31 -91.77 -75.04
N LEU A 214 4.74 -90.68 -75.68
CA LEU A 214 5.03 -90.65 -77.11
C LEU A 214 6.15 -91.63 -77.47
N SER A 215 7.20 -91.76 -76.65
CA SER A 215 8.27 -92.73 -76.89
C SER A 215 7.79 -94.18 -76.74
N THR A 216 6.90 -94.44 -75.78
CA THR A 216 6.28 -95.76 -75.60
C THR A 216 5.36 -96.10 -76.75
N ASP A 217 4.57 -95.14 -77.25
CA ASP A 217 3.73 -95.27 -78.43
C ASP A 217 4.57 -95.46 -79.69
N THR A 218 5.68 -94.71 -79.85
CA THR A 218 6.57 -94.88 -81.00
C THR A 218 7.22 -96.28 -80.97
N ARG A 219 7.58 -96.78 -79.79
CA ARG A 219 8.13 -98.14 -79.62
C ARG A 219 7.05 -99.21 -79.83
N ALA A 220 5.82 -98.98 -79.39
CA ALA A 220 4.67 -99.84 -79.67
C ALA A 220 4.38 -99.90 -81.18
N LEU A 221 4.33 -98.74 -81.86
CA LEU A 221 4.20 -98.64 -83.31
C LEU A 221 5.36 -99.30 -84.06
N THR A 222 6.59 -99.21 -83.54
CA THR A 222 7.75 -99.90 -84.14
C THR A 222 7.63 -101.41 -83.98
N ASN A 223 7.17 -101.89 -82.82
CA ASN A 223 6.86 -103.30 -82.61
C ASN A 223 5.72 -103.78 -83.50
N ASP A 224 4.65 -102.99 -83.63
CA ASP A 224 3.53 -103.28 -84.55
C ASP A 224 4.00 -103.28 -86.01
N GLN A 225 4.95 -102.39 -86.39
CA GLN A 225 5.57 -102.39 -87.72
C GLN A 225 6.43 -103.64 -87.97
N ILE A 226 7.09 -104.18 -86.94
CA ILE A 226 7.84 -105.44 -87.01
C ILE A 226 6.86 -106.62 -87.14
N LEU A 227 5.79 -106.64 -86.34
CA LEU A 227 4.75 -107.67 -86.39
C LEU A 227 4.00 -107.65 -87.74
N LEU A 228 3.71 -106.46 -88.27
CA LEU A 228 3.13 -106.28 -89.60
C LEU A 228 4.11 -106.74 -90.69
N ASN A 229 5.42 -106.51 -90.55
CA ASN A 229 6.41 -107.03 -91.50
C ASN A 229 6.54 -108.58 -91.44
N GLU A 230 6.30 -109.20 -90.28
CA GLU A 230 6.24 -110.66 -90.14
C GLU A 230 4.95 -111.24 -90.73
N LEU A 231 3.80 -110.61 -90.49
CA LEU A 231 2.53 -110.96 -91.14
C LEU A 231 2.55 -110.70 -92.66
N GLN A 232 3.29 -109.68 -93.11
CA GLN A 232 3.55 -109.36 -94.53
C GLN A 232 4.47 -110.38 -95.21
N LYS A 233 5.20 -111.20 -94.44
CA LYS A 233 5.97 -112.36 -94.96
C LYS A 233 5.14 -113.64 -95.05
N GLU A 234 4.08 -113.77 -94.24
CA GLU A 234 3.17 -114.93 -94.24
C GLU A 234 2.00 -114.78 -95.22
N ILE A 235 1.67 -113.57 -95.65
CA ILE A 235 0.61 -113.25 -96.60
C ILE A 235 1.28 -112.72 -97.89
N ASP A 236 1.07 -113.42 -99.02
CA ASP A 236 1.30 -113.01 -100.43
C ASP A 236 2.42 -113.71 -101.24
N VAL A 237 2.22 -115.02 -101.46
CA VAL A 237 2.68 -115.79 -102.65
C VAL A 237 1.79 -115.56 -103.89
N MET A 238 0.74 -114.74 -103.83
CA MET A 238 -0.07 -114.41 -105.00
C MET A 238 -0.38 -112.91 -105.07
N LYS A 239 0.19 -112.26 -106.09
CA LYS A 239 -0.16 -110.95 -106.68
C LYS A 239 -1.68 -110.68 -106.77
N PRO A 240 -2.14 -109.48 -107.19
CA PRO A 240 -1.66 -108.09 -106.99
C PRO A 240 -2.80 -107.05 -106.77
N LYS A 241 -2.43 -105.75 -106.60
CA LYS A 241 -3.13 -104.53 -107.08
C LYS A 241 -4.52 -104.12 -106.51
N GLN A 242 -4.59 -102.87 -106.02
CA GLN A 242 -5.49 -101.72 -106.37
C GLN A 242 -5.87 -100.90 -105.12
N TYR A 243 -5.45 -99.63 -105.00
CA TYR A 243 -6.06 -98.37 -105.51
C TYR A 243 -7.36 -97.92 -104.80
N PHE A 244 -7.48 -96.58 -104.69
CA PHE A 244 -8.56 -95.70 -104.17
C PHE A 244 -8.36 -95.22 -102.72
N THR A 245 -7.88 -94.00 -102.40
CA THR A 245 -8.37 -92.61 -102.62
C THR A 245 -9.76 -92.31 -102.01
N PRO A 246 -10.11 -91.03 -101.73
CA PRO A 246 -9.69 -90.18 -100.60
C PRO A 246 -10.93 -89.50 -99.95
N LYS A 247 -10.73 -88.57 -98.98
CA LYS A 247 -11.52 -87.33 -98.69
C LYS A 247 -11.62 -87.03 -97.20
N GLU A 248 -11.06 -85.90 -96.73
CA GLU A 248 -11.73 -84.56 -96.59
C GLU A 248 -12.72 -84.58 -95.41
N THR A 249 -12.84 -83.63 -94.47
CA THR A 249 -12.66 -82.18 -94.56
C THR A 249 -13.08 -81.52 -93.22
N TYR A 250 -12.31 -80.52 -92.73
CA TYR A 250 -12.68 -79.31 -91.94
C TYR A 250 -13.25 -79.52 -90.52
N SER A 251 -13.26 -78.60 -89.54
CA SER A 251 -12.98 -77.16 -89.34
C SER A 251 -12.76 -77.00 -87.80
N GLU A 252 -11.79 -76.22 -87.27
CA GLU A 252 -11.85 -74.79 -86.92
C GLU A 252 -12.49 -74.45 -85.54
N VAL A 253 -12.04 -73.32 -84.94
CA VAL A 253 -12.62 -72.52 -83.82
C VAL A 253 -12.14 -72.88 -82.39
N SER A 254 -11.86 -72.00 -81.42
CA SER A 254 -11.41 -70.59 -81.30
C SER A 254 -11.13 -70.32 -79.81
N ALA A 255 -10.12 -69.49 -79.53
CA ALA A 255 -9.99 -68.40 -78.54
C ALA A 255 -10.56 -68.44 -77.09
N SER A 256 -9.67 -68.05 -76.15
CA SER A 256 -9.78 -66.92 -75.18
C SER A 256 -10.25 -67.05 -73.71
N ILE A 257 -9.32 -66.68 -72.80
CA ILE A 257 -9.37 -65.63 -71.73
C ILE A 257 -9.93 -65.92 -70.30
N ASN A 258 -8.95 -65.92 -69.37
CA ASN A 258 -8.80 -65.27 -68.05
C ASN A 258 -9.79 -65.34 -66.86
N LYS A 259 -9.16 -65.73 -65.72
CA LYS A 259 -9.05 -65.10 -64.38
C LYS A 259 -10.29 -64.86 -63.50
N ILE A 260 -10.20 -65.45 -62.31
CA ILE A 260 -11.02 -65.25 -61.11
C ILE A 260 -10.17 -64.53 -60.05
N TYR A 261 -10.77 -63.59 -59.30
CA TYR A 261 -10.33 -63.12 -57.99
C TYR A 261 -11.50 -63.26 -57.00
N PRO A 262 -11.23 -63.38 -55.69
CA PRO A 262 -12.13 -62.80 -54.69
C PRO A 262 -11.40 -61.92 -53.65
N LYS A 263 -12.14 -60.94 -53.13
CA LYS A 263 -11.76 -60.00 -52.05
C LYS A 263 -12.74 -60.20 -50.89
N ILE A 264 -12.23 -60.25 -49.66
CA ILE A 264 -13.00 -60.24 -48.41
C ILE A 264 -12.82 -58.87 -47.75
N SER A 265 -13.90 -58.32 -47.20
CA SER A 265 -13.92 -57.12 -46.36
C SER A 265 -14.70 -57.44 -45.08
N TYR A 266 -14.19 -57.00 -43.93
CA TYR A 266 -14.89 -57.00 -42.65
C TYR A 266 -15.16 -55.56 -42.19
N ASN A 267 -16.46 -55.34 -41.96
CA ASN A 267 -17.25 -54.53 -41.05
C ASN A 267 -16.66 -53.68 -39.88
N ASP A 268 -17.54 -52.71 -39.54
CA ASP A 268 -17.99 -52.23 -38.22
C ASP A 268 -17.21 -51.11 -37.49
N ASN A 269 -17.84 -49.91 -37.35
CA ASN A 269 -18.67 -49.39 -36.23
C ASN A 269 -17.77 -48.91 -35.05
N LYS A 270 -18.09 -48.02 -34.11
CA LYS A 270 -19.25 -47.27 -33.59
C LYS A 270 -18.61 -46.23 -32.63
N THR A 271 -18.86 -44.93 -32.74
CA THR A 271 -19.74 -44.12 -31.86
C THR A 271 -19.40 -44.11 -30.34
N ILE A 272 -19.47 -42.89 -29.75
CA ILE A 272 -20.07 -42.50 -28.44
C ILE A 272 -19.15 -41.79 -27.40
N SER A 273 -19.55 -40.52 -27.10
CA SER A 273 -19.64 -39.82 -25.79
C SER A 273 -18.36 -39.47 -25.01
N GLY A 274 -18.24 -38.34 -24.27
CA GLY A 274 -19.17 -37.25 -23.96
C GLY A 274 -18.66 -36.36 -22.81
N LYS A 275 -19.36 -35.23 -22.60
CA LYS A 275 -19.44 -34.33 -21.43
C LYS A 275 -18.17 -33.68 -20.84
N PRO A 276 -17.98 -32.36 -21.08
CA PRO A 276 -17.36 -31.46 -20.09
C PRO A 276 -18.11 -30.12 -19.86
N ASP A 277 -19.29 -29.88 -20.43
CA ASP A 277 -19.79 -28.49 -20.57
C ASP A 277 -20.52 -27.91 -19.34
N GLU A 278 -21.20 -28.73 -18.54
CA GLU A 278 -22.05 -28.23 -17.43
C GLU A 278 -21.25 -27.63 -16.25
N TYR A 279 -20.05 -28.17 -16.00
CA TYR A 279 -19.14 -27.67 -14.97
C TYR A 279 -18.47 -26.35 -15.40
N ASN A 280 -18.13 -26.24 -16.69
CA ASN A 280 -17.49 -25.04 -17.22
C ASN A 280 -18.47 -23.87 -17.29
N GLU A 281 -19.75 -24.11 -17.61
CA GLU A 281 -20.80 -23.09 -17.58
C GLU A 281 -21.08 -22.60 -16.14
N ARG A 282 -21.15 -23.49 -15.16
CA ARG A 282 -21.39 -23.10 -13.76
C ARG A 282 -20.22 -22.32 -13.15
N LEU A 283 -18.99 -22.68 -13.49
CA LEU A 283 -17.78 -21.95 -13.07
C LEU A 283 -17.73 -20.55 -13.72
N GLN A 284 -18.23 -20.41 -14.94
CA GLN A 284 -18.28 -19.13 -15.64
C GLN A 284 -19.31 -18.18 -15.03
N ALA A 285 -20.52 -18.66 -14.74
CA ALA A 285 -21.58 -17.86 -14.11
C ALA A 285 -21.18 -17.28 -12.75
N LEU A 286 -20.52 -18.07 -11.89
CA LEU A 286 -20.08 -17.63 -10.56
C LEU A 286 -18.98 -16.55 -10.62
N ARG A 287 -18.13 -16.59 -11.66
CA ARG A 287 -17.11 -15.55 -11.88
C ARG A 287 -17.73 -14.24 -12.35
N GLU A 288 -18.74 -14.30 -13.18
CA GLU A 288 -19.44 -13.11 -13.69
C GLU A 288 -20.27 -12.41 -12.60
N GLU A 289 -20.91 -13.18 -11.71
CA GLU A 289 -21.64 -12.63 -10.55
C GLU A 289 -20.71 -11.87 -9.60
N ARG A 290 -19.55 -12.45 -9.28
CA ARG A 290 -18.51 -11.81 -8.45
C ARG A 290 -18.03 -10.48 -9.05
N GLU A 291 -17.67 -10.49 -10.33
CA GLU A 291 -17.18 -9.30 -11.04
C GLU A 291 -18.26 -8.22 -11.19
N SER A 292 -19.53 -8.62 -11.28
CA SER A 292 -20.65 -7.68 -11.27
C SER A 292 -20.82 -7.00 -9.91
N LEU A 293 -20.72 -7.75 -8.80
CA LEU A 293 -20.85 -7.21 -7.44
C LEU A 293 -19.71 -6.26 -7.06
N LEU A 294 -18.48 -6.57 -7.48
CA LEU A 294 -17.33 -5.68 -7.26
C LEU A 294 -17.40 -4.41 -8.13
N ARG A 295 -17.94 -4.51 -9.35
CA ARG A 295 -18.15 -3.33 -10.21
C ARG A 295 -19.18 -2.35 -9.68
N THR A 296 -20.17 -2.80 -8.91
CA THR A 296 -21.15 -1.91 -8.27
C THR A 296 -20.55 -1.00 -7.20
N GLY A 297 -19.32 -1.26 -6.71
CA GLY A 297 -18.63 -0.44 -5.71
C GLY A 297 -19.20 -0.53 -4.29
N SER A 298 -20.37 -1.16 -4.12
CA SER A 298 -21.02 -1.41 -2.82
C SER A 298 -20.44 -2.61 -2.07
N TYR A 299 -19.57 -3.40 -2.71
CA TYR A 299 -18.91 -4.56 -2.11
C TYR A 299 -17.41 -4.46 -2.27
N SER A 300 -16.68 -4.70 -1.18
CA SER A 300 -15.23 -4.79 -1.13
C SER A 300 -14.78 -6.25 -1.19
N SER A 301 -13.54 -6.48 -1.62
CA SER A 301 -12.90 -7.81 -1.65
C SER A 301 -12.90 -8.53 -0.29
N ASP A 302 -13.08 -7.77 0.80
CA ASP A 302 -13.15 -8.30 2.16
C ASP A 302 -14.54 -8.69 2.66
N ASP A 303 -15.59 -8.38 1.89
CA ASP A 303 -16.97 -8.65 2.30
C ASP A 303 -17.29 -10.15 2.31
N VAL A 304 -18.12 -10.53 3.27
CA VAL A 304 -18.52 -11.92 3.53
C VAL A 304 -19.16 -12.58 2.29
N VAL A 305 -19.86 -11.81 1.47
CA VAL A 305 -20.48 -12.28 0.22
C VAL A 305 -19.43 -12.63 -0.83
N ILE A 306 -18.43 -11.77 -1.02
CA ILE A 306 -17.33 -11.98 -1.98
C ILE A 306 -16.44 -13.15 -1.53
N LYS A 307 -16.14 -13.25 -0.23
CA LYS A 307 -15.37 -14.37 0.33
C LYS A 307 -16.07 -15.72 0.17
N LYS A 308 -17.41 -15.76 0.27
CA LYS A 308 -18.19 -16.99 0.01
C LYS A 308 -18.12 -17.41 -1.46
N LEU A 309 -18.32 -16.48 -2.39
CA LEU A 309 -18.16 -16.75 -3.83
C LEU A 309 -16.75 -17.23 -4.18
N ASP A 310 -15.71 -16.60 -3.63
CA ASP A 310 -14.33 -17.03 -3.85
C ASP A 310 -14.06 -18.44 -3.30
N THR A 311 -14.72 -18.82 -2.19
CA THR A 311 -14.59 -20.16 -1.61
C THR A 311 -15.31 -21.20 -2.47
N GLU A 312 -16.48 -20.88 -3.03
CA GLU A 312 -17.23 -21.76 -3.93
C GLU A 312 -16.52 -21.94 -5.29
N ILE A 313 -15.97 -20.87 -5.87
CA ILE A 313 -15.14 -20.93 -7.09
C ILE A 313 -13.90 -21.80 -6.84
N ARG A 314 -13.22 -21.63 -5.68
CA ARG A 314 -12.07 -22.46 -5.31
C ARG A 314 -12.47 -23.92 -5.09
N SER A 315 -13.61 -24.18 -4.44
CA SER A 315 -14.10 -25.53 -4.22
C SER A 315 -14.41 -26.25 -5.53
N LEU A 316 -15.02 -25.55 -6.49
CA LEU A 316 -15.29 -26.12 -7.81
C LEU A 316 -13.98 -26.38 -8.56
N LEU A 317 -13.02 -25.46 -8.55
CA LEU A 317 -11.71 -25.65 -9.19
C LEU A 317 -10.90 -26.83 -8.61
N VAL A 318 -11.08 -27.13 -7.33
CA VAL A 318 -10.40 -28.23 -6.63
C VAL A 318 -11.13 -29.57 -6.81
N SER A 319 -12.43 -29.57 -7.11
CA SER A 319 -13.23 -30.79 -7.32
C SER A 319 -13.06 -31.43 -8.71
N LYS A 320 -11.86 -31.37 -9.30
CA LYS A 320 -11.55 -31.87 -10.64
C LYS A 320 -10.82 -33.21 -10.62
#